data_AF-A0A427XNX6-F1
#
_entry.id   AF-A0A427XNX6-F1
#
_cell.length_a   1.000
_cell.length_b   1.000
_cell.length_c   1.000
_cell.angle_alpha   90.00
_cell.angle_beta   90.00
_cell.angle_gamma   90.00
#
_symmetry.space_group_name_H-M   'P 1'
#
loop_
_entity.id
_entity.type
_entity.pdbx_description
1 polymer ?
#
loop_
_entity_poly.entity_id
_entity_poly.type
_entity_poly.pdbx_seq_one_letter_code
_entity_poly.pdbx_strand_id
1 'polypeptide(L)'
;MPRAPKSQSQDIKPKPYDLGEGSNSHSHAASSDEYDTKPYIKSRTQKAPGRTWMGDELVTLFEIALGKGPPKTAFEGALPDRSALQAHKTWQNTIVPFIKKALQEKGDGNTKSR
;
A
#
# COMPACT_ATOMS: atom_id res chain seq x y z
N MET A 1 -2.01 -35.62 43.66
CA MET A 1 -1.86 -34.31 43.00
C MET A 1 -0.58 -34.30 42.16
N PRO A 2 -0.65 -34.21 40.82
CA PRO A 2 0.54 -34.04 39.97
C PRO A 2 0.69 -32.59 39.45
N ARG A 3 1.96 -32.16 39.38
CA ARG A 3 2.51 -30.81 39.16
C ARG A 3 2.35 -30.29 37.72
N ALA A 4 2.08 -28.99 37.60
CA ALA A 4 2.09 -28.24 36.33
C ALA A 4 3.52 -28.03 35.78
N PRO A 5 3.74 -28.08 34.45
CA PRO A 5 4.98 -27.59 33.84
C PRO A 5 4.92 -26.06 33.64
N LYS A 6 5.93 -25.36 34.18
CA LYS A 6 6.18 -23.94 33.96
C LYS A 6 6.72 -23.74 32.53
N SER A 7 6.00 -23.01 31.70
CA SER A 7 6.50 -22.62 30.37
C SER A 7 7.47 -21.46 30.51
N GLN A 8 8.59 -21.62 29.80
CA GLN A 8 9.83 -20.88 29.86
C GLN A 8 9.70 -19.57 29.08
N SER A 9 9.75 -18.43 29.79
CA SER A 9 9.74 -17.09 29.20
C SER A 9 11.09 -16.85 28.53
N GLN A 10 11.12 -16.62 27.22
CA GLN A 10 12.34 -16.18 26.53
C GLN A 10 12.51 -14.67 26.66
N ASP A 11 13.62 -14.30 27.30
CA ASP A 11 14.18 -12.96 27.41
C ASP A 11 14.53 -12.41 26.01
N ILE A 12 13.64 -11.60 25.43
CA ILE A 12 13.96 -10.81 24.25
C ILE A 12 14.59 -9.51 24.75
N LYS A 13 15.92 -9.45 24.77
CA LYS A 13 16.67 -8.21 25.03
C LYS A 13 16.34 -7.17 23.96
N PRO A 14 15.78 -6.00 24.29
CA PRO A 14 15.64 -4.92 23.34
C PRO A 14 17.02 -4.34 22.99
N LYS A 15 17.31 -4.22 21.69
CA LYS A 15 18.48 -3.47 21.21
C LYS A 15 18.32 -1.99 21.59
N PRO A 16 19.32 -1.37 22.23
CA PRO A 16 19.26 0.02 22.61
C PRO A 16 19.74 0.90 21.43
N TYR A 17 18.98 1.98 21.17
CA TYR A 17 19.28 3.18 20.37
C TYR A 17 19.72 3.05 18.89
N ASP A 18 18.95 3.68 18.00
CA ASP A 18 19.46 4.77 17.16
C ASP A 18 18.29 5.74 16.86
N LEU A 19 18.04 6.64 17.81
CA LEU A 19 17.21 7.84 17.62
C LEU A 19 18.12 8.91 17.01
N GLY A 20 18.29 8.86 15.69
CA GLY A 20 18.89 9.94 14.93
C GLY A 20 17.87 11.05 14.65
N GLU A 21 17.52 11.83 15.68
CA GLU A 21 16.96 13.17 15.50
C GLU A 21 18.05 14.10 14.95
N GLY A 22 17.64 15.03 14.09
CA GLY A 22 18.52 15.75 13.19
C GLY A 22 19.53 16.69 13.83
N SER A 23 20.54 17.04 13.05
CA SER A 23 21.17 18.36 13.09
C SER A 23 21.79 18.66 11.73
N ASN A 24 21.14 19.59 11.05
CA ASN A 24 21.56 20.19 9.79
C ASN A 24 22.70 21.18 10.10
N SER A 25 23.95 20.72 10.02
CA SER A 25 25.14 21.56 10.19
C SER A 25 25.70 21.90 8.81
N HIS A 26 25.30 23.04 8.26
CA HIS A 26 25.90 23.65 7.08
C HIS A 26 27.23 24.31 7.50
N SER A 27 28.35 23.61 7.33
CA SER A 27 29.68 24.21 7.34
C SER A 27 30.09 24.53 5.90
N HIS A 28 29.96 25.80 5.51
CA HIS A 28 30.61 26.34 4.32
C HIS A 28 32.11 26.43 4.56
N ALA A 29 32.86 25.44 4.08
CA ALA A 29 34.28 25.57 3.81
C ALA A 29 34.47 25.65 2.30
N ALA A 30 34.77 26.85 1.82
CA ALA A 30 35.12 27.10 0.44
C ALA A 30 36.39 26.32 0.08
N SER A 31 36.27 25.33 -0.80
CA SER A 31 37.38 24.75 -1.53
C SER A 31 36.99 24.72 -3.00
N SER A 32 37.75 25.52 -3.76
CA SER A 32 37.61 25.74 -5.19
C SER A 32 38.23 24.54 -5.91
N ASP A 33 37.38 23.61 -6.33
CA ASP A 33 37.73 22.68 -7.41
C ASP A 33 36.57 22.62 -8.40
N GLU A 34 36.90 23.03 -9.61
CA GLU A 34 36.10 23.07 -10.83
C GLU A 34 35.72 21.63 -11.23
N TYR A 35 34.65 21.09 -10.65
CA TYR A 35 34.04 19.87 -11.14
C TYR A 35 32.77 20.22 -11.92
N ASP A 36 32.92 20.14 -13.25
CA ASP A 36 31.87 20.05 -14.26
C ASP A 36 30.75 19.12 -13.77
N THR A 37 29.74 19.71 -13.12
CA THR A 37 28.64 18.97 -12.51
C THR A 37 27.65 18.69 -13.62
N LYS A 38 27.93 17.64 -14.41
CA LYS A 38 27.00 17.10 -15.40
C LYS A 38 25.64 16.89 -14.72
N PRO A 39 24.53 17.42 -15.26
CA PRO A 39 23.23 17.26 -14.65
C PRO A 39 22.91 15.76 -14.60
N TYR A 40 22.72 15.22 -13.39
CA TYR A 40 22.21 13.87 -13.18
C TYR A 40 20.76 13.83 -13.68
N ILE A 41 20.60 13.60 -14.98
CA ILE A 41 19.31 13.33 -15.59
C ILE A 41 18.90 11.95 -15.07
N LYS A 42 18.04 11.93 -14.04
CA LYS A 42 17.27 10.74 -13.67
C LYS A 42 16.59 10.28 -14.95
N SER A 43 17.12 9.25 -15.60
CA SER A 43 16.50 8.66 -16.77
C SER A 43 15.10 8.25 -16.33
N ARG A 44 14.10 8.92 -16.89
CA ARG A 44 12.69 8.59 -16.68
C ARG A 44 12.53 7.23 -17.35
N THR A 45 12.77 6.16 -16.59
CA THR A 45 12.56 4.80 -17.07
C THR A 45 11.11 4.74 -17.51
N GLN A 46 10.91 4.63 -18.81
CA GLN A 46 9.59 4.50 -19.42
C GLN A 46 8.98 3.24 -18.82
N LYS A 47 8.14 3.42 -17.81
CA LYS A 47 7.51 2.31 -17.09
C LYS A 47 6.57 1.67 -18.10
N ALA A 48 6.86 0.43 -18.49
CA ALA A 48 6.02 -0.32 -19.41
C ALA A 48 4.55 -0.21 -18.97
N PRO A 49 3.62 -0.05 -19.93
CA PRO A 49 2.20 0.06 -19.60
C PRO A 49 1.79 -1.15 -18.77
N GLY A 50 1.28 -0.90 -17.56
CA GLY A 50 0.86 -1.97 -16.68
C GLY A 50 -0.33 -2.72 -17.27
N ARG A 51 -0.40 -4.04 -17.04
CA ARG A 51 -1.55 -4.87 -17.45
C ARG A 51 -2.86 -4.29 -16.91
N THR A 52 -3.82 -4.06 -17.79
CA THR A 52 -5.17 -3.56 -17.48
C THR A 52 -5.98 -4.57 -16.67
N TRP A 53 -6.84 -4.11 -15.78
CA TRP A 53 -7.76 -4.96 -15.02
C TRP A 53 -8.90 -5.44 -15.90
N MET A 54 -9.16 -6.75 -15.90
CA MET A 54 -10.29 -7.35 -16.61
C MET A 54 -11.57 -7.28 -15.78
N GLY A 55 -12.73 -7.32 -16.44
CA GLY A 55 -14.03 -7.31 -15.76
C GLY A 55 -14.16 -8.43 -14.72
N ASP A 56 -13.83 -9.66 -15.11
CA ASP A 56 -13.90 -10.84 -14.23
C ASP A 56 -12.99 -10.72 -13.00
N GLU A 57 -11.81 -10.09 -13.17
CA GLU A 57 -10.89 -9.84 -12.05
C GLU A 57 -11.50 -8.86 -11.03
N LEU A 58 -12.18 -7.81 -11.51
CA LEU A 58 -12.83 -6.82 -10.64
C LEU A 58 -14.04 -7.41 -9.90
N VAL A 59 -14.82 -8.27 -10.56
CA VAL A 59 -15.94 -8.99 -9.94
C VAL A 59 -15.42 -9.92 -8.84
N THR A 60 -14.41 -10.73 -9.14
CA THR A 60 -13.79 -11.64 -8.17
C THR A 60 -13.28 -10.88 -6.94
N LEU A 61 -12.62 -9.73 -7.17
CA LEU A 61 -12.10 -8.88 -6.11
C LEU A 61 -13.23 -8.34 -5.21
N PHE A 62 -14.35 -7.96 -5.81
CA PHE A 62 -15.54 -7.52 -5.11
C PHE A 62 -16.17 -8.62 -4.26
N GLU A 63 -16.33 -9.82 -4.80
CA GLU A 63 -16.89 -10.97 -4.07
C GLU A 63 -16.04 -11.36 -2.85
N ILE A 64 -14.71 -11.37 -3.01
CA ILE A 64 -13.78 -11.64 -1.90
C ILE A 64 -13.94 -10.60 -0.79
N ALA A 65 -14.02 -9.32 -1.17
CA ALA A 65 -14.16 -8.24 -0.23
C ALA A 65 -15.50 -8.29 0.54
N LEU A 66 -16.57 -8.79 -0.08
CA LEU A 66 -17.84 -9.03 0.60
C LEU A 66 -17.77 -10.22 1.56
N GLY A 67 -17.05 -11.29 1.21
CA GLY A 67 -16.98 -12.51 2.03
C GLY A 67 -16.04 -12.39 3.23
N LYS A 68 -14.79 -11.94 2.99
CA LYS A 68 -13.71 -11.92 4.01
C LYS A 68 -13.40 -10.52 4.54
N GLY A 69 -14.05 -9.50 3.99
CA GLY A 69 -13.70 -8.10 4.19
C GLY A 69 -12.51 -7.66 3.32
N PRO A 70 -12.05 -6.40 3.48
CA PRO A 70 -11.02 -5.83 2.62
C PRO A 70 -9.57 -5.83 3.17
N PRO A 71 -9.12 -6.69 4.12
CA PRO A 71 -7.70 -6.68 4.49
C PRO A 71 -6.85 -7.22 3.33
N LYS A 72 -5.62 -6.72 3.21
CA LYS A 72 -4.68 -7.14 2.15
C LYS A 72 -4.51 -8.66 2.05
N THR A 73 -4.50 -9.35 3.19
CA THR A 73 -4.36 -10.82 3.29
C THR A 73 -5.54 -11.57 2.67
N ALA A 74 -6.73 -10.97 2.57
CA ALA A 74 -7.87 -11.59 1.93
C ALA A 74 -7.69 -11.74 0.41
N PHE A 75 -6.84 -10.92 -0.20
CA PHE A 75 -6.56 -10.93 -1.64
C PHE A 75 -5.34 -11.78 -2.04
N GLU A 76 -4.71 -12.46 -1.08
CA GLU A 76 -3.52 -13.28 -1.35
C GLU A 76 -3.90 -14.59 -2.04
N GLY A 77 -3.29 -14.86 -3.20
CA GLY A 77 -3.59 -16.03 -4.03
C GLY A 77 -4.96 -16.03 -4.72
N ALA A 78 -5.75 -14.97 -4.55
CA ALA A 78 -7.08 -14.86 -5.12
C ALA A 78 -7.10 -14.64 -6.64
N LEU A 79 -6.08 -13.98 -7.17
CA LEU A 79 -5.96 -13.64 -8.58
C LEU A 79 -4.60 -14.16 -9.06
N PRO A 80 -4.55 -15.03 -10.09
CA PRO A 80 -3.34 -15.73 -10.48
C PRO A 80 -2.23 -14.76 -10.96
N ASP A 81 -2.61 -13.69 -11.65
CA ASP A 81 -1.67 -12.75 -12.27
C ASP A 81 -1.51 -11.43 -11.49
N ARG A 82 -2.03 -11.35 -10.26
CA ARG A 82 -2.02 -10.12 -9.46
C ARG A 82 -1.53 -10.38 -8.05
N SER A 83 -0.65 -9.50 -7.58
CA SER A 83 -0.27 -9.48 -6.17
C SER A 83 -1.43 -9.01 -5.28
N ALA A 84 -1.47 -9.50 -4.04
CA ALA A 84 -2.40 -9.03 -3.01
C ALA A 84 -2.34 -7.51 -2.81
N LEU A 85 -1.14 -6.91 -2.94
CA LEU A 85 -0.97 -5.46 -2.84
C LEU A 85 -1.64 -4.71 -4.01
N GLN A 86 -1.51 -5.21 -5.23
CA GLN A 86 -2.18 -4.62 -6.40
C GLN A 86 -3.70 -4.72 -6.23
N ALA A 87 -4.21 -5.89 -5.85
CA ALA A 87 -5.63 -6.09 -5.61
C ALA A 87 -6.17 -5.15 -4.52
N HIS A 88 -5.50 -5.07 -3.38
CA HIS A 88 -5.88 -4.17 -2.29
C HIS A 88 -5.86 -2.69 -2.72
N LYS A 89 -4.85 -2.26 -3.50
CA LYS A 89 -4.80 -0.90 -4.04
C LYS A 89 -5.94 -0.62 -5.01
N THR A 90 -6.25 -1.55 -5.91
CA THR A 90 -7.38 -1.43 -6.85
C THR A 90 -8.71 -1.38 -6.12
N TRP A 91 -8.88 -2.18 -5.06
CA TRP A 91 -10.04 -2.12 -4.19
C TRP A 91 -10.24 -0.71 -3.62
N GLN A 92 -9.22 -0.20 -2.93
CA GLN A 92 -9.29 1.08 -2.23
C GLN A 92 -9.42 2.28 -3.17
N ASN A 93 -8.70 2.27 -4.29
CA ASN A 93 -8.55 3.45 -5.15
C ASN A 93 -9.52 3.46 -6.34
N THR A 94 -10.10 2.32 -6.71
CA THR A 94 -10.92 2.20 -7.92
C THR A 94 -12.32 1.71 -7.58
N ILE A 95 -12.43 0.52 -6.97
CA ILE A 95 -13.71 -0.13 -6.77
C ILE A 95 -14.54 0.58 -5.69
N VAL A 96 -13.94 0.88 -4.53
CA VAL A 96 -14.65 1.56 -3.44
C VAL A 96 -15.17 2.95 -3.85
N PRO A 97 -14.38 3.83 -4.47
CA PRO A 97 -14.89 5.12 -4.95
C PRO A 97 -15.99 4.98 -5.99
N PHE A 98 -15.86 4.02 -6.91
CA PHE A 98 -16.87 3.74 -7.93
C PHE A 98 -18.21 3.33 -7.28
N ILE A 99 -18.18 2.38 -6.35
CA ILE A 99 -19.39 1.94 -5.63
C ILE A 99 -20.00 3.08 -4.83
N LYS A 100 -19.19 3.85 -4.10
CA LYS A 100 -19.68 5.01 -3.34
C LYS A 100 -20.40 6.02 -4.23
N LYS A 101 -19.81 6.34 -5.38
CA LYS A 101 -20.41 7.23 -6.38
C LYS A 101 -21.72 6.67 -6.91
N ALA A 102 -21.74 5.39 -7.31
CA ALA A 102 -22.94 4.75 -7.83
C ALA A 102 -24.09 4.69 -6.80
N LEU A 103 -23.77 4.46 -5.52
CA LEU A 103 -24.74 4.48 -4.43
C LEU A 103 -25.28 5.89 -4.19
N GLN A 104 -24.42 6.90 -4.24
CA GLN A 104 -24.83 8.30 -4.12
C GLN A 104 -25.76 8.71 -5.27
N GLU A 105 -25.38 8.44 -6.52
CA GLU A 105 -26.20 8.75 -7.70
C GLU A 105 -27.56 8.05 -7.65
N LYS A 106 -27.59 6.80 -7.17
CA LYS A 106 -28.85 6.06 -6.97
C LYS A 106 -29.72 6.65 -5.85
N GLY A 107 -29.12 7.18 -4.79
CA GLY A 107 -29.83 7.87 -3.72
C GLY A 107 -30.38 9.22 -4.17
N ASP A 108 -29.58 10.01 -4.89
CA ASP A 108 -29.94 11.35 -5.35
C ASP A 108 -30.98 11.32 -6.48
N GLY A 109 -30.93 10.31 -7.36
CA GLY A 109 -31.90 10.10 -8.44
C GLY A 109 -33.34 9.89 -7.96
N ASN A 110 -33.56 9.55 -6.69
CA ASN A 110 -34.89 9.41 -6.09
C ASN A 110 -35.53 10.75 -5.67
N THR A 111 -34.79 11.87 -5.71
CA THR A 111 -35.27 13.18 -5.21
C THR A 111 -35.78 14.13 -6.30
N LYS A 112 -35.62 13.79 -7.60
CA LYS A 112 -36.02 14.65 -8.73
C LYS A 112 -37.31 14.23 -9.45
N SER A 113 -38.12 13.35 -8.87
CA SER A 113 -39.47 13.05 -9.37
C SER A 113 -40.50 13.25 -8.28
N ARG A 114 -40.84 14.51 -7.98
CA ARG A 114 -42.12 14.86 -7.36
C ARG A 114 -42.49 16.31 -7.60
#